data_AF-I3UHC3-F1
#
_entry.id   AF-I3UHC3-F1
#
_cell.length_a   1.000
_cell.length_b   1.000
_cell.length_c   1.000
_cell.angle_alpha   90.00
_cell.angle_beta   90.00
_cell.angle_gamma   90.00
#
_symmetry.space_group_name_H-M   'P 1'
#
loop_
_entity.id
_entity.type
_entity.pdbx_description
1 polymer ?
#
loop_
_entity_poly.entity_id
_entity_poly.type
_entity_poly.pdbx_seq_one_letter_code
_entity_poly.pdbx_strand_id
1 'polypeptide(L)'
;MFRKAFATPEEVRRALSAGRPDNLSVILDRAVARNEIDPDKLIPPVKTLLRDLLRHHVMMHRVAPSEQLRIAWVDSIFLPLVRRA
;
A
#
# COMPACT_ATOMS: atom_id res chain seq x y z
N MET A 1 15.81 -2.62 -6.26
CA MET A 1 15.86 -3.86 -5.46
C MET A 1 14.95 -3.75 -4.24
N PHE A 2 14.07 -4.72 -3.98
CA PHE A 2 13.32 -4.83 -2.72
C PHE A 2 14.21 -5.51 -1.67
N ARG A 3 14.44 -4.88 -0.51
CA ARG A 3 15.29 -5.41 0.57
C ARG A 3 14.42 -6.12 1.61
N LYS A 4 14.81 -7.34 2.00
CA LYS A 4 14.02 -8.20 2.92
C LYS A 4 14.03 -7.73 4.39
N ALA A 5 15.11 -7.09 4.83
CA ALA A 5 15.24 -6.58 6.21
C ALA A 5 16.09 -5.29 6.26
N PHE A 6 15.78 -4.44 7.23
CA PHE A 6 16.52 -3.23 7.58
C PHE A 6 17.23 -3.44 8.92
N ALA A 7 18.52 -3.11 8.98
CA ALA A 7 19.33 -3.35 10.17
C ALA A 7 19.09 -2.30 11.26
N THR A 8 18.71 -1.07 10.90
CA THR A 8 18.51 0.03 11.86
C THR A 8 17.25 0.87 11.60
N PRO A 9 16.69 1.55 12.61
CA PRO A 9 15.59 2.51 12.43
C PRO A 9 15.90 3.64 11.44
N GLU A 10 17.16 4.07 11.37
CA GLU A 10 17.61 5.12 10.46
C GLU A 10 17.59 4.67 9.00
N GLU A 11 17.91 3.39 8.73
CA GLU A 11 17.76 2.81 7.39
C GLU A 11 16.30 2.72 6.97
N VAL A 12 15.39 2.38 7.89
CA VAL A 12 13.94 2.37 7.64
C VAL A 12 13.47 3.78 7.28
N ARG A 13 13.83 4.78 8.08
CA ARG A 13 13.47 6.18 7.83
C ARG A 13 13.96 6.63 6.45
N ARG A 14 15.23 6.37 6.12
CA ARG A 14 15.79 6.71 4.81
C ARG A 14 15.06 6.02 3.65
N ALA A 15 14.73 4.73 3.80
CA ALA A 15 14.02 3.98 2.76
C ALA A 15 12.58 4.48 2.54
N LEU A 16 11.89 4.91 3.60
CA LEU A 16 10.53 5.46 3.52
C LEU A 16 10.51 6.93 3.05
N SER A 17 11.55 7.71 3.37
CA SER A 17 11.71 9.11 2.96
C SER A 17 12.25 9.29 1.54
N ALA A 18 12.77 8.24 0.90
CA ALA A 18 13.36 8.29 -0.44
C ALA A 18 12.37 8.61 -1.58
N GLY A 19 11.20 9.20 -1.29
CA GLY A 19 10.38 9.91 -2.26
C GLY A 19 10.00 9.08 -3.48
N ARG A 20 9.48 7.86 -3.28
CA ARG A 20 8.89 7.15 -4.42
C ARG A 20 7.64 7.93 -4.88
N PRO A 21 7.46 8.13 -6.20
CA PRO A 21 6.22 8.69 -6.73
C PRO A 21 5.03 7.87 -6.21
N ASP A 22 3.90 8.55 -6.00
CA ASP A 22 2.67 7.94 -5.51
C ASP A 22 2.05 7.03 -6.59
N ASN A 23 2.74 5.95 -6.93
CA ASN A 23 2.29 4.97 -7.92
C ASN A 23 0.92 4.41 -7.53
N LEU A 24 0.57 4.43 -6.23
CA LEU A 24 -0.73 4.01 -5.76
C LEU A 24 -1.84 4.92 -6.30
N SER A 25 -1.71 6.24 -6.24
CA SER A 25 -2.75 7.14 -6.79
C SER A 25 -2.97 6.90 -8.28
N VAL A 26 -1.88 6.78 -9.05
CA VAL A 26 -1.94 6.47 -10.49
C VAL A 26 -2.62 5.12 -10.76
N ILE A 27 -2.35 4.09 -9.95
CA ILE A 27 -3.02 2.79 -10.05
C ILE A 27 -4.53 2.93 -9.79
N LEU A 28 -4.91 3.67 -8.75
CA LEU A 28 -6.32 3.90 -8.39
C LEU A 28 -7.05 4.67 -9.49
N ASP A 29 -6.46 5.73 -10.01
CA ASP A 29 -7.04 6.53 -11.10
C ASP A 29 -7.27 5.67 -12.35
N ARG A 30 -6.30 4.81 -12.70
CA ARG A 30 -6.45 3.85 -13.81
C ARG A 30 -7.50 2.79 -13.54
N ALA A 31 -7.66 2.33 -12.30
CA ALA A 31 -8.68 1.36 -11.93
C ALA A 31 -10.09 1.97 -11.99
N VAL A 32 -10.24 3.23 -11.60
CA VAL A 32 -11.48 4.00 -11.79
C VAL A 32 -11.78 4.17 -13.28
N ALA A 33 -10.79 4.59 -14.08
CA ALA A 33 -10.95 4.76 -15.52
C ALA A 33 -11.34 3.46 -16.26
N ARG A 34 -10.88 2.31 -15.75
CA ARG A 34 -11.24 0.97 -16.25
C ARG A 34 -12.54 0.41 -15.66
N ASN A 35 -13.24 1.19 -14.84
CA ASN A 35 -14.46 0.77 -14.15
C ASN A 35 -14.28 -0.44 -13.21
N GLU A 36 -13.05 -0.71 -12.74
CA GLU A 36 -12.71 -1.84 -11.85
C GLU A 36 -13.07 -1.58 -10.39
N ILE A 37 -13.03 -0.31 -9.97
CA ILE A 37 -13.34 0.14 -8.60
C ILE A 37 -14.28 1.34 -8.62
N ASP A 38 -15.07 1.48 -7.56
CA ASP A 38 -16.04 2.54 -7.36
C ASP A 38 -15.35 3.81 -6.82
N PRO A 39 -15.35 4.94 -7.55
CA PRO A 39 -14.75 6.18 -7.09
C PRO A 39 -15.40 6.72 -5.81
N ASP A 40 -16.69 6.45 -5.56
CA ASP A 40 -17.40 6.94 -4.39
C ASP A 40 -16.96 6.21 -3.12
N LYS A 41 -16.40 5.01 -3.26
CA LYS A 41 -15.82 4.23 -2.15
C LYS A 41 -14.37 4.61 -1.83
N LEU A 42 -13.71 5.40 -2.68
CA LEU A 42 -12.35 5.88 -2.45
C LEU A 42 -12.33 7.09 -1.50
N ILE A 43 -12.84 6.93 -0.28
CA ILE A 43 -12.70 7.95 0.78
C ILE A 43 -11.23 8.14 1.17
N PRO A 44 -10.83 9.29 1.75
CA PRO A 44 -9.42 9.60 2.01
C PRO A 44 -8.63 8.50 2.75
N PRO A 45 -9.15 7.85 3.80
CA PRO A 45 -8.45 6.75 4.46
C PRO A 45 -8.23 5.52 3.58
N VAL A 46 -9.15 5.23 2.66
CA VAL A 46 -9.06 4.08 1.74
C VAL A 46 -8.02 4.34 0.65
N LYS A 47 -7.93 5.59 0.15
CA LYS A 47 -6.91 5.98 -0.85
C LYS A 47 -5.48 5.75 -0.36
N THR A 48 -5.24 5.84 0.94
CA THR A 48 -3.90 5.72 1.53
C THR A 48 -3.65 4.36 2.20
N LEU A 49 -4.68 3.55 2.39
CA LEU A 49 -4.67 2.33 3.22
C LEU A 49 -3.48 1.40 2.93
N LEU A 50 -3.29 0.98 1.68
CA LEU A 50 -2.23 0.02 1.34
C LEU A 50 -0.82 0.57 1.65
N ARG A 51 -0.63 1.88 1.45
CA ARG A 51 0.62 2.57 1.77
C ARG A 51 0.83 2.67 3.27
N ASP A 52 -0.23 2.95 4.01
CA ASP A 52 -0.17 3.09 5.46
C ASP A 52 0.10 1.73 6.13
N LEU A 53 -0.56 0.65 5.67
CA LEU A 53 -0.28 -0.73 6.11
C LEU A 53 1.18 -1.12 5.84
N LEU A 54 1.69 -0.85 4.64
CA LEU A 54 3.08 -1.12 4.28
C LEU A 54 4.06 -0.36 5.16
N ARG A 55 3.84 0.95 5.34
CA ARG A 55 4.70 1.79 6.18
C ARG A 55 4.68 1.34 7.63
N HIS A 56 3.49 1.11 8.18
CA HIS A 56 3.33 0.67 9.56
C HIS A 56 4.05 -0.66 9.81
N HIS A 57 3.88 -1.63 8.92
CA HIS A 57 4.55 -2.93 9.04
C HIS A 57 6.08 -2.80 9.02
N VAL A 58 6.62 -2.02 8.07
CA VAL A 58 8.08 -1.82 7.99
C VAL A 58 8.61 -1.06 9.20
N MET A 59 7.88 -0.08 9.72
CA MET A 59 8.28 0.66 10.93
C MET A 59 8.30 -0.24 12.18
N MET A 60 7.27 -1.08 12.35
CA MET A 60 7.13 -1.92 13.54
C MET A 60 8.03 -3.17 13.50
N HIS A 61 8.21 -3.77 12.33
CA HIS A 61 8.91 -5.05 12.20
C HIS A 61 10.30 -4.92 11.57
N ARG A 62 10.65 -3.75 11.01
CA ARG A 62 11.92 -3.50 10.30
C ARG A 62 12.20 -4.48 9.15
N VAL A 63 11.14 -5.10 8.63
CA VAL A 63 11.19 -6.03 7.50
C VAL A 63 10.08 -5.69 6.52
N ALA A 64 10.25 -6.08 5.26
CA ALA A 64 9.17 -5.99 4.29
C ALA A 64 8.10 -7.05 4.61
N PRO A 65 6.80 -6.73 4.42
CA PRO A 65 5.76 -7.74 4.56
C PRO A 65 5.97 -8.88 3.57
N SER A 66 5.62 -10.10 3.98
CA SER A 66 5.65 -11.27 3.10
C SER A 66 4.73 -11.06 1.90
N GLU A 67 4.97 -11.82 0.84
CA GLU A 67 4.09 -11.81 -0.33
C GLU A 67 2.65 -12.20 0.04
N GLN A 68 2.49 -13.24 0.86
CA GLN A 68 1.19 -13.70 1.33
C GLN A 68 0.45 -12.60 2.09
N LEU A 69 1.15 -11.83 2.93
CA LEU A 69 0.55 -10.73 3.67
C LEU A 69 0.14 -9.58 2.74
N ARG A 70 0.96 -9.26 1.72
CA ARG A 70 0.60 -8.25 0.72
C ARG A 70 -0.62 -8.68 -0.09
N ILE A 71 -0.73 -9.95 -0.48
CA ILE A 71 -1.91 -10.50 -1.16
C ILE A 71 -3.13 -10.36 -0.25
N ALA A 72 -3.04 -10.75 1.02
CA ALA A 72 -4.15 -10.63 1.97
C ALA A 72 -4.62 -9.18 2.14
N TRP A 73 -3.70 -8.21 2.22
CA TRP A 73 -4.06 -6.79 2.27
C TRP A 73 -4.80 -6.31 1.03
N VAL A 74 -4.44 -6.81 -0.16
CA VAL A 74 -5.12 -6.45 -1.40
C VAL A 74 -6.47 -7.16 -1.51
N ASP A 75 -6.47 -8.49 -1.45
CA ASP A 75 -7.62 -9.32 -1.80
C ASP A 75 -8.68 -9.36 -0.70
N SER A 76 -8.24 -9.41 0.56
CA SER A 76 -9.13 -9.61 1.70
C SER A 76 -9.51 -8.31 2.41
N ILE A 77 -8.74 -7.23 2.24
CA ILE A 77 -8.98 -5.95 2.91
C ILE A 77 -9.33 -4.87 1.89
N PHE A 78 -8.41 -4.53 0.98
CA PHE A 78 -8.59 -3.37 0.11
C PHE A 78 -9.69 -3.57 -0.94
N LEU A 79 -9.67 -4.67 -1.69
CA LEU A 79 -10.62 -4.91 -2.78
C LEU A 79 -12.08 -4.95 -2.33
N PRO A 80 -12.46 -5.59 -1.20
CA PRO A 80 -13.83 -5.51 -0.68
C PRO A 80 -14.31 -4.10 -0.38
N LEU A 81 -13.40 -3.18 -0.02
CA LEU A 81 -13.74 -1.80 0.30
C LEU A 81 -13.99 -0.95 -0.95
N VAL A 82 -13.41 -1.30 -2.10
CA VAL A 82 -13.42 -0.44 -3.31
C VAL A 82 -14.14 -1.05 -4.51
N ARG A 83 -14.36 -2.37 -4.54
CA ARG A 83 -15.09 -3.02 -5.64
C ARG A 83 -16.53 -2.54 -5.69
N ARG A 84 -17.06 -2.37 -6.91
CA ARG A 84 -18.50 -2.24 -7.11
C ARG A 84 -19.17 -3.53 -6.63
N ALA A 85 -20.31 -3.39 -5.96
CA ALA A 85 -21.12 -4.53 -5.54
C ALA A 85 -21.76 -5.20 -6.76
#